data_AF-A0A3N0Z6L7-F1
#
_entry.id   AF-A0A3N0Z6L7-F1
#
_cell.length_a   1.000
_cell.length_b   1.000
_cell.length_c   1.000
_cell.angle_alpha   90.00
_cell.angle_beta   90.00
_cell.angle_gamma   90.00
#
_symmetry.space_group_name_H-M   'P 1'
#
loop_
_entity.id
_entity.type
_entity.pdbx_description
1 polymer ?
#
loop_
_entity_poly.entity_id
_entity_poly.type
_entity_poly.pdbx_seq_one_letter_code
_entity_poly.pdbx_strand_id
1 'polypeptide(L)'
;MGLFLHPVASSPPQPLMPTSVAERLASLFQVGRSLERYVEEFVELAFLTNWSDARLNALFLDGLDVDTIRVDEPEDSFSLSETINLILYLNGSDFFVDEVQDMCPSRPVPPETQVARPVVAGGMEEIPRERHGFSENVPDTVRLT
;
A
#
# COMPACT_ATOMS: atom_id res chain seq x y z
N MET A 1 15.33 62.65 11.34
CA MET A 1 14.02 62.01 11.05
C MET A 1 14.17 60.54 11.37
N GLY A 2 13.45 60.04 12.39
CA GLY A 2 13.56 58.65 12.85
C GLY A 2 12.32 57.86 12.48
N LEU A 3 12.50 56.60 12.06
CA LEU A 3 11.42 55.65 11.80
C LEU A 3 11.18 54.81 13.05
N PHE A 4 9.93 54.69 13.48
CA PHE A 4 9.53 53.80 14.57
C PHE A 4 8.66 52.67 14.00
N LEU A 5 8.97 51.44 14.40
CA LEU A 5 8.15 50.27 14.08
C LEU A 5 7.04 50.13 15.12
N HIS A 6 5.80 50.12 14.64
CA HIS A 6 4.64 49.77 15.47
C HIS A 6 4.48 48.24 15.48
N PRO A 7 4.23 47.62 16.64
CA PRO A 7 3.83 46.23 16.67
C PRO A 7 2.48 46.12 15.96
N VAL A 8 2.40 45.35 14.88
CA VAL A 8 1.11 44.93 14.34
C VAL A 8 0.47 44.07 15.42
N ALA A 9 -0.71 44.45 15.88
CA ALA A 9 -1.43 43.68 16.88
C ALA A 9 -1.66 42.26 16.32
N SER A 10 -1.02 41.28 16.94
CA SER A 10 -1.23 39.86 16.64
C SER A 10 -2.71 39.58 16.84
N SER A 11 -3.43 39.32 15.74
CA SER A 11 -4.76 38.75 15.79
C SER A 11 -4.75 37.53 16.73
N PRO A 12 -5.83 37.27 17.50
CA PRO A 12 -5.94 36.03 18.26
C PRO A 12 -5.64 34.85 17.35
N PRO A 13 -4.92 33.80 17.83
CA PRO A 13 -4.65 32.62 17.04
C PRO A 13 -5.98 32.11 16.53
N GLN A 14 -6.19 32.21 15.22
CA GLN A 14 -7.35 31.62 14.60
C GLN A 14 -7.32 30.13 14.95
N PRO A 15 -8.47 29.49 15.27
CA PRO A 15 -8.51 28.06 15.50
C PRO A 15 -7.86 27.42 14.27
N LEU A 16 -6.69 26.80 14.46
CA LEU A 16 -6.02 26.05 13.41
C LEU A 16 -7.08 25.09 12.87
N MET A 17 -7.52 25.34 11.63
CA MET A 17 -8.37 24.39 10.92
C MET A 17 -7.69 23.02 11.03
N PRO A 18 -8.43 21.90 11.09
CA PRO A 18 -7.81 20.59 10.97
C PRO A 18 -7.01 20.61 9.68
N THR A 19 -5.68 20.76 9.80
CA THR A 19 -4.78 20.80 8.66
C THR A 19 -4.96 19.46 7.98
N SER A 20 -5.24 19.49 6.68
CA SER A 20 -5.37 18.26 5.90
C SER A 20 -4.10 17.43 6.13
N VAL A 21 -4.21 16.10 6.16
CA VAL A 21 -3.04 15.20 6.24
C VAL A 21 -1.98 15.61 5.21
N ALA A 22 -2.43 15.97 4.01
CA ALA A 22 -1.56 16.47 2.95
C ALA A 22 -0.81 17.77 3.30
N GLU A 23 -1.48 18.70 3.98
CA GLU A 23 -0.85 19.95 4.44
C GLU A 23 0.14 19.68 5.56
N ARG A 24 -0.22 18.81 6.52
CA ARG A 24 0.69 18.38 7.58
C ARG A 24 1.94 17.74 7.01
N LEU A 25 1.78 16.80 6.09
CA LEU A 25 2.89 16.10 5.43
C LEU A 25 3.79 17.07 4.64
N ALA A 26 3.19 18.00 3.88
CA ALA A 26 3.95 19.00 3.13
C ALA A 26 4.71 20.00 4.02
N SER A 27 4.28 20.15 5.28
CA SER A 27 4.92 21.04 6.26
C SER A 27 5.79 20.29 7.28
N LEU A 28 6.02 19.00 7.08
CA LEU A 28 6.77 18.17 8.02
C LEU A 28 8.27 18.27 7.76
N PHE A 29 9.00 18.80 8.73
CA PHE A 29 10.46 18.93 8.70
C PHE A 29 11.09 18.25 9.92
N GLN A 30 12.36 17.84 9.81
CA GLN A 30 13.11 17.22 10.91
C GLN A 30 13.35 18.23 12.06
N VAL A 31 13.85 19.43 11.77
CA VAL A 31 13.98 20.59 12.69
C VAL A 31 14.69 20.23 14.00
N GLY A 32 15.85 19.59 13.90
CA GLY A 32 16.69 19.18 15.02
C GLY A 32 16.12 18.01 15.84
N ARG A 33 15.02 17.41 15.41
CA ARG A 33 14.51 16.16 16.00
C ARG A 33 15.37 14.98 15.53
N SER A 34 15.32 13.88 16.28
CA SER A 34 15.99 12.65 15.82
C SER A 34 15.38 12.18 14.50
N LEU A 35 16.22 11.58 13.66
CA LEU A 35 15.80 11.08 12.35
C LEU A 35 14.66 10.07 12.49
N GLU A 36 14.71 9.20 13.50
CA GLU A 36 13.68 8.19 13.78
C GLU A 36 12.33 8.83 14.08
N ARG A 37 12.30 9.87 14.91
CA ARG A 37 11.04 10.59 15.24
C ARG A 37 10.45 11.31 14.04
N TYR A 38 11.30 11.81 13.16
CA TYR A 38 10.86 12.40 11.90
C TYR A 38 10.28 11.33 10.97
N VAL A 39 10.98 10.21 10.78
CA VAL A 39 10.55 9.09 9.93
C VAL A 39 9.24 8.50 10.41
N GLU A 40 9.08 8.27 11.71
CA GLU A 40 7.85 7.73 12.31
C GLU A 40 6.62 8.58 11.93
N GLU A 41 6.70 9.91 12.16
CA GLU A 41 5.60 10.83 11.83
C GLU A 41 5.40 10.95 10.30
N PHE A 42 6.49 10.93 9.53
CA PHE A 42 6.43 11.02 8.07
C PHE A 42 5.70 9.82 7.48
N VAL A 43 6.05 8.60 7.88
CA VAL A 43 5.45 7.36 7.37
C VAL A 43 3.98 7.27 7.75
N GLU A 44 3.62 7.65 8.98
CA GLU A 44 2.22 7.69 9.43
C GLU A 44 1.38 8.61 8.54
N LEU A 45 1.88 9.81 8.24
CA LEU A 45 1.20 10.76 7.36
C LEU A 45 1.20 10.31 5.91
N ALA A 46 2.31 9.75 5.41
CA ALA A 46 2.44 9.26 4.05
C ALA A 46 1.42 8.15 3.76
N PHE A 47 1.24 7.21 4.70
CA PHE A 47 0.26 6.13 4.64
C PHE A 47 -1.19 6.64 4.53
N LEU A 48 -1.48 7.79 5.14
CA LEU A 48 -2.80 8.42 5.09
C LEU A 48 -3.02 9.24 3.80
N THR A 49 -2.02 9.35 2.93
CA THR A 49 -2.12 10.03 1.64
C THR A 49 -2.11 9.05 0.48
N ASN A 50 -2.66 9.47 -0.67
CA ASN A 50 -2.58 8.72 -1.93
C ASN A 50 -1.51 9.33 -2.86
N TRP A 51 -0.37 9.75 -2.31
CA TRP A 51 0.72 10.34 -3.08
C TRP A 51 1.66 9.27 -3.61
N SER A 52 2.25 9.51 -4.77
CA SER A 52 3.23 8.60 -5.37
C SER A 52 4.55 8.63 -4.61
N ASP A 53 5.27 7.52 -4.57
CA ASP A 53 6.60 7.39 -3.96
C ASP A 53 7.57 8.49 -4.40
N ALA A 54 7.65 8.81 -5.70
CA ALA A 54 8.49 9.90 -6.20
C ALA A 54 8.21 11.25 -5.52
N ARG A 55 6.93 11.53 -5.23
CA ARG A 55 6.52 12.77 -4.55
C ARG A 55 6.84 12.72 -3.07
N LEU A 56 6.65 11.56 -2.44
CA LEU A 56 6.95 11.34 -1.03
C LEU A 56 8.47 11.37 -0.78
N ASN A 57 9.26 10.76 -1.66
CA ASN A 57 10.72 10.80 -1.63
C ASN A 57 11.25 12.23 -1.72
N ALA A 58 10.74 13.03 -2.68
CA ALA A 58 11.14 14.43 -2.81
C ALA A 58 10.85 15.23 -1.53
N LEU A 59 9.67 15.05 -0.93
CA LEU A 59 9.29 15.73 0.31
C LEU A 59 10.08 15.26 1.52
N PHE A 60 10.34 13.95 1.61
CA PHE A 60 11.14 13.37 2.67
C PHE A 60 12.55 13.98 2.66
N LEU A 61 13.19 14.02 1.50
CA LEU A 61 14.56 14.56 1.34
C LEU A 61 14.66 16.06 1.55
N ASP A 62 13.64 16.83 1.12
CA ASP A 62 13.54 18.27 1.37
C ASP A 62 13.30 18.58 2.86
N GLY A 63 12.64 17.66 3.58
CA GLY A 63 12.33 17.77 4.99
C GLY A 63 13.48 17.46 5.95
N LEU A 64 14.58 16.87 5.48
CA LEU A 64 15.74 16.51 6.30
C LEU A 64 16.56 17.75 6.71
N ASP A 65 17.14 17.70 7.90
CA ASP A 65 18.08 18.74 8.34
C ASP A 65 19.37 18.70 7.49
N VAL A 66 20.04 19.85 7.39
CA VAL A 66 21.29 20.00 6.62
C VAL A 66 22.41 19.09 7.15
N ASP A 67 22.38 18.78 8.44
CA ASP A 67 23.37 17.94 9.11
C ASP A 67 23.11 16.43 8.90
N THR A 68 21.94 16.06 8.35
CA THR A 68 21.58 14.67 8.05
C THR A 68 22.24 14.25 6.74
N ILE A 69 22.97 13.13 6.75
CA ILE A 69 23.57 12.58 5.54
C ILE A 69 22.44 12.14 4.61
N ARG A 70 22.43 12.68 3.39
CA ARG A 70 21.42 12.40 2.38
C ARG A 70 22.02 12.05 1.03
N VAL A 71 21.21 11.43 0.18
CA VAL A 71 21.50 11.22 -1.24
C VAL A 71 20.89 12.39 -2.00
N ASP A 72 21.63 13.01 -2.93
CA ASP A 72 21.15 14.18 -3.68
C ASP A 72 19.91 13.87 -4.54
N GLU A 73 19.87 12.66 -5.12
CA GLU A 73 18.71 12.18 -5.89
C GLU A 73 18.68 10.65 -5.80
N PRO A 74 17.60 10.04 -5.25
CA PRO A 74 17.41 8.61 -5.36
C PRO A 74 17.09 8.28 -6.82
N GLU A 75 17.50 7.10 -7.32
CA GLU A 75 17.09 6.73 -8.69
C GLU A 75 15.56 6.68 -8.75
N ASP A 76 14.97 7.09 -9.88
CA ASP A 76 13.51 7.14 -10.10
C ASP A 76 12.79 5.79 -9.85
N SER A 77 13.55 4.70 -9.70
CA SER A 77 13.07 3.35 -9.42
C SER A 77 12.98 2.99 -7.92
N PHE A 78 13.50 3.79 -7.00
CA PHE A 78 13.46 3.48 -5.57
C PHE A 78 12.06 3.67 -4.99
N SER A 79 11.57 2.69 -4.24
CA SER A 79 10.37 2.85 -3.44
C SER A 79 10.61 3.83 -2.28
N LEU A 80 9.51 4.29 -1.67
CA LEU A 80 9.60 5.15 -0.49
C LEU A 80 10.34 4.46 0.67
N SER A 81 10.04 3.18 0.92
CA SER A 81 10.66 2.44 2.02
C SER A 81 12.16 2.24 1.79
N GLU A 82 12.57 1.95 0.55
CA GLU A 82 13.98 1.80 0.18
C GLU A 82 14.75 3.11 0.40
N THR A 83 14.16 4.24 -0.02
CA THR A 83 14.76 5.57 0.17
C THR A 83 14.91 5.90 1.66
N ILE A 84 13.86 5.68 2.46
CA ILE A 84 13.90 5.93 3.90
C ILE A 84 14.95 5.04 4.59
N ASN A 85 14.97 3.75 4.28
CA ASN A 85 15.91 2.80 4.87
C ASN A 85 17.36 3.12 4.50
N LEU A 86 17.62 3.58 3.27
CA LEU A 86 18.94 4.03 2.86
C LEU A 86 19.40 5.24 3.70
N ILE A 87 18.53 6.23 3.90
CA ILE A 87 18.86 7.40 4.73
C ILE A 87 19.08 7.00 6.20
N LEU A 88 18.24 6.14 6.76
CA LEU A 88 18.42 5.60 8.12
C LEU A 88 19.77 4.89 8.28
N TYR A 89 20.12 4.04 7.32
CA TYR A 89 21.39 3.31 7.29
C TYR A 89 22.60 4.25 7.24
N LEU A 90 22.58 5.25 6.33
CA LEU A 90 23.67 6.21 6.18
C LEU A 90 23.91 7.05 7.43
N ASN A 91 22.88 7.28 8.23
CA ASN A 91 22.95 8.03 9.49
C ASN A 91 23.18 7.12 10.71
N GLY A 92 23.40 5.82 10.50
CA GLY A 92 23.71 4.86 11.58
C GLY A 92 22.53 4.57 12.50
N SER A 93 21.29 4.68 12.00
CA SER A 93 20.09 4.33 12.75
C SER A 93 19.84 2.82 12.69
N ASP A 94 19.41 2.24 13.81
CA ASP A 94 18.95 0.85 13.91
C ASP A 94 17.46 0.70 13.52
N PHE A 95 16.81 1.79 13.13
CA PHE A 95 15.41 1.80 12.70
C PHE A 95 15.28 1.33 11.25
N PHE A 96 14.18 0.64 10.93
CA PHE A 96 13.85 0.28 9.54
C PHE A 96 12.34 0.38 9.33
N VAL A 97 11.97 0.69 8.09
CA VAL A 97 10.59 0.77 7.62
C VAL A 97 10.34 -0.42 6.69
N ASP A 98 9.27 -1.15 6.97
CA ASP A 98 8.84 -2.29 6.15
C ASP A 98 7.53 -1.95 5.42
N GLU A 99 7.41 -2.43 4.19
CA GLU A 99 6.19 -2.28 3.41
C GLU A 99 5.19 -3.35 3.83
N VAL A 100 4.11 -2.94 4.48
CA VAL A 100 2.98 -3.83 4.72
C VAL A 100 2.25 -4.02 3.39
N GLN A 101 2.54 -5.12 2.71
CA GLN A 101 1.80 -5.52 1.53
C GLN A 101 0.38 -5.89 1.98
N ASP A 102 -0.58 -5.01 1.71
CA ASP A 102 -2.02 -5.28 1.89
C ASP A 102 -2.45 -6.30 0.82
N MET A 103 -2.03 -7.55 1.01
CA MET A 103 -2.64 -8.69 0.36
C MET A 103 -4.06 -8.79 0.91
N CYS A 104 -4.99 -7.99 0.40
CA CYS A 104 -6.40 -8.32 0.51
C CYS A 104 -6.56 -9.67 -0.22
N PRO A 105 -6.74 -10.82 0.48
CA PRO A 105 -7.14 -12.02 -0.23
C PRO A 105 -8.49 -11.66 -0.85
N SER A 106 -8.56 -11.66 -2.18
CA SER A 106 -9.81 -11.51 -2.89
C SER A 106 -10.81 -12.46 -2.23
N ARG A 107 -11.86 -11.88 -1.64
CA ARG A 107 -12.97 -12.55 -0.95
C ARG A 107 -13.16 -13.98 -1.48
N PRO A 108 -13.10 -15.03 -0.63
CA PRO A 108 -13.51 -16.35 -1.07
C PRO A 108 -14.95 -16.24 -1.57
N VAL A 109 -15.15 -16.46 -2.88
CA VAL A 109 -16.49 -16.65 -3.42
C VAL A 109 -17.10 -17.82 -2.65
N PRO A 110 -18.23 -17.65 -1.95
CA PRO A 110 -18.89 -18.78 -1.32
C PRO A 110 -19.25 -19.77 -2.43
N PRO A 111 -18.96 -21.08 -2.29
CA PRO A 111 -19.53 -22.05 -3.20
C PRO A 111 -21.05 -21.95 -3.09
N GLU A 112 -21.72 -21.57 -4.17
CA GLU A 112 -23.16 -21.72 -4.28
C GLU A 112 -23.46 -23.22 -4.18
N THR A 113 -23.76 -23.67 -2.96
CA THR A 113 -24.40 -24.96 -2.71
C THR A 113 -25.71 -24.93 -3.48
N GLN A 114 -25.69 -25.52 -4.67
CA GLN A 114 -26.87 -25.74 -5.49
C GLN A 114 -27.83 -26.58 -4.64
N VAL A 115 -28.85 -25.91 -4.11
CA VAL A 115 -29.99 -26.54 -3.44
C VAL A 115 -30.64 -27.46 -4.47
N ALA A 116 -30.41 -28.75 -4.32
CA ALA A 116 -31.14 -29.77 -5.05
C ALA A 116 -32.64 -29.63 -4.71
N ARG A 117 -33.43 -29.14 -5.67
CA ARG A 117 -34.89 -29.16 -5.58
C ARG A 117 -35.37 -30.61 -5.70
N PRO A 118 -36.32 -31.08 -4.87
CA PRO A 118 -36.96 -32.36 -5.10
C PRO A 118 -37.96 -32.20 -6.25
N VAL A 119 -37.75 -32.94 -7.34
CA VAL A 119 -38.76 -33.10 -8.40
C VAL A 119 -39.73 -34.19 -7.95
N VAL A 120 -41.00 -33.81 -7.88
CA VAL A 120 -42.14 -34.66 -7.60
C VAL A 120 -42.23 -35.78 -8.65
N ALA A 121 -42.30 -37.01 -8.17
CA ALA A 121 -42.63 -38.18 -8.97
C ALA A 121 -44.02 -38.01 -9.61
N GLY A 122 -44.06 -38.01 -10.93
CA GLY A 122 -45.29 -37.86 -11.69
C GLY A 122 -45.16 -38.49 -13.07
N GLY A 123 -45.52 -39.77 -13.15
CA GLY A 123 -46.28 -40.32 -14.27
C GLY A 123 -45.54 -40.71 -15.55
N MET A 124 -45.79 -41.96 -15.91
CA MET A 124 -46.05 -42.47 -17.26
C MET A 124 -44.88 -42.65 -18.26
N GLU A 125 -44.50 -43.93 -18.36
CA GLU A 125 -44.64 -44.74 -19.58
C GLU A 125 -43.47 -44.72 -20.59
N GLU A 126 -42.76 -45.87 -20.60
CA GLU A 126 -42.38 -46.72 -21.76
C GLU A 126 -41.93 -46.03 -23.08
N ILE A 127 -40.86 -46.42 -23.78
CA ILE A 127 -40.46 -47.75 -24.27
C ILE A 127 -38.95 -47.69 -24.66
N PRO A 128 -38.14 -48.76 -24.47
CA PRO A 128 -36.72 -48.78 -24.87
C PRO A 128 -36.53 -49.32 -26.30
N ARG A 129 -35.62 -48.72 -27.08
CA ARG A 129 -35.06 -49.35 -28.31
C ARG A 129 -33.58 -49.02 -28.53
N GLU A 130 -32.76 -49.98 -28.13
CA GLU A 130 -31.53 -50.52 -28.74
C GLU A 130 -30.82 -49.72 -29.85
N ARG A 131 -29.49 -49.61 -29.75
CA ARG A 131 -28.56 -50.29 -30.71
C ARG A 131 -27.23 -50.67 -30.05
N HIS A 132 -26.95 -51.96 -30.15
CA HIS A 132 -25.66 -52.64 -30.10
C HIS A 132 -24.55 -51.92 -30.91
N GLY A 133 -23.30 -52.12 -30.47
CA GLY A 133 -22.17 -52.20 -31.42
C GLY A 133 -20.82 -51.72 -30.94
N PHE A 134 -20.13 -52.59 -30.18
CA PHE A 134 -18.68 -52.83 -30.18
C PHE A 134 -17.79 -51.90 -31.04
N SER A 135 -16.77 -51.27 -30.42
CA SER A 135 -15.43 -51.25 -31.03
C SER A 135 -14.35 -50.97 -29.98
N GLU A 136 -13.51 -51.98 -29.78
CA GLU A 136 -12.26 -51.96 -29.03
C GLU A 136 -11.29 -50.91 -29.57
N ASN A 137 -10.60 -50.19 -28.68
CA ASN A 137 -9.17 -49.91 -28.86
C ASN A 137 -8.51 -49.47 -27.53
N VAL A 138 -7.72 -50.38 -26.97
CA VAL A 138 -6.60 -50.11 -26.06
C VAL A 138 -5.39 -50.69 -26.80
N PRO A 139 -4.30 -49.94 -27.03
CA PRO A 139 -3.18 -49.89 -26.08
C PRO A 139 -2.50 -48.49 -26.07
N ASP A 140 -1.55 -48.11 -25.22
CA ASP A 140 -0.38 -48.82 -24.72
C ASP A 140 0.11 -48.15 -23.42
N THR A 141 0.36 -48.95 -22.39
CA THR A 141 1.06 -48.52 -21.17
C THR A 141 2.56 -48.57 -21.43
N VAL A 142 3.18 -47.40 -21.53
CA VAL A 142 4.63 -47.24 -21.48
C VAL A 142 5.13 -47.42 -20.04
N ARG A 143 6.01 -48.43 -19.85
CA ARG A 143 6.83 -48.63 -18.66
C ARG A 143 8.21 -48.01 -18.87
N LEU A 144 8.62 -47.12 -17.98
CA LEU A 144 10.01 -46.74 -17.62
C LEU A 144 9.92 -46.29 -16.15
N THR A 145 10.74 -46.67 -15.17
CA THR A 145 11.96 -47.50 -15.09
C THR A 145 11.93 -48.22 -13.74
#